data_AF-A0A7S1CES0-F1
#
_entry.id   AF-A0A7S1CES0-F1
#
_cell.length_a   1.000
_cell.length_b   1.000
_cell.length_c   1.000
_cell.angle_alpha   90.00
_cell.angle_beta   90.00
_cell.angle_gamma   90.00
#
_symmetry.space_group_name_H-M   'P 1'
#
loop_
_entity.id
_entity.type
_entity.pdbx_description
1 polymer ?
#
loop_
_entity_poly.entity_id
_entity_poly.type
_entity_poly.pdbx_seq_one_letter_code
_entity_poly.pdbx_strand_id
1 'polypeptide(L)'
;VYEYYKTLWRTQRSLGGNPDAFVSELSPALEAEVRLFLYQRVLKSTPFFQVIGTHCTEAVVARLRTVVYLSGDFIMRAGEWGEWMAFVGRGTVELVDRDLNPLRELGENSYIGEEALLGVQKRR
;
A
#
# COMPACT_ATOMS: atom_id res chain seq x y z
N VAL A 1 14.37 -15.00 -3.87
CA VAL A 1 15.25 -14.22 -2.94
C VAL A 1 16.20 -13.29 -3.68
N TYR A 2 17.07 -13.76 -4.57
CA TYR A 2 17.99 -12.88 -5.32
C TYR A 2 17.26 -11.77 -6.12
N GLU A 3 16.24 -12.13 -6.89
CA GLU A 3 15.46 -11.14 -7.67
C GLU A 3 14.68 -10.15 -6.78
N TYR A 4 14.34 -10.52 -5.55
CA TYR A 4 13.72 -9.63 -4.56
C TYR A 4 14.67 -8.49 -4.18
N TYR A 5 15.86 -8.83 -3.69
CA TYR A 5 16.85 -7.83 -3.30
C TYR A 5 17.38 -7.01 -4.48
N LYS A 6 17.47 -7.60 -5.66
CA LYS A 6 17.79 -6.87 -6.91
C LYS A 6 16.72 -5.84 -7.24
N THR A 7 15.44 -6.17 -7.08
CA THR A 7 14.32 -5.26 -7.31
C THR A 7 14.29 -4.14 -6.26
N LEU A 8 14.46 -4.48 -4.98
CA LEU A 8 14.61 -3.49 -3.90
C LEU A 8 15.77 -2.52 -4.17
N TRP A 9 16.94 -3.04 -4.53
CA TRP A 9 18.11 -2.20 -4.82
C TRP A 9 17.87 -1.26 -6.00
N ARG A 10 17.25 -1.75 -7.09
CA ARG A 10 16.96 -0.93 -8.29
C ARG A 10 15.92 0.14 -8.04
N THR A 11 14.93 -0.14 -7.20
CA THR A 11 13.77 0.75 -6.99
C THR A 11 13.95 1.69 -5.81
N GLN A 12 14.60 1.24 -4.74
CA GLN A 12 14.68 1.95 -3.47
C GLN A 12 16.10 2.21 -3.00
N ARG A 13 17.12 1.73 -3.73
CA ARG A 13 18.54 1.85 -3.35
C ARG A 13 18.81 1.34 -1.92
N SER A 14 17.99 0.40 -1.46
CA SER A 14 18.02 -0.16 -0.12
C SER A 14 17.89 -1.68 -0.19
N LEU A 15 18.46 -2.36 0.80
CA LEU A 15 18.26 -3.79 1.02
C LEU A 15 17.17 -4.07 2.07
N GLY A 16 16.69 -3.02 2.76
CA GLY A 16 15.63 -3.14 3.75
C GLY A 16 14.27 -3.35 3.09
N GLY A 17 13.45 -4.25 3.65
CA GLY A 17 12.07 -4.47 3.21
C GLY A 17 11.10 -3.35 3.60
N ASN A 18 11.54 -2.41 4.46
CA ASN A 18 10.82 -1.17 4.76
C ASN A 18 11.58 0.02 4.16
N PRO A 19 11.10 0.60 3.06
CA PRO A 19 11.77 1.71 2.37
C PRO A 19 11.72 3.00 3.19
N ASP A 20 10.69 3.11 4.03
CA ASP A 20 10.38 4.30 4.82
C ASP A 20 10.98 4.21 6.23
N ALA A 21 11.91 3.27 6.48
CA ALA A 21 12.48 3.06 7.81
C ALA A 21 13.20 4.32 8.35
N PHE A 22 13.90 5.05 7.48
CA PHE A 22 14.62 6.28 7.83
C PHE A 22 13.70 7.38 8.40
N VAL A 23 12.42 7.35 8.04
CA VAL A 23 11.44 8.38 8.47
C VAL A 23 11.31 8.39 9.99
N SER A 24 11.45 7.23 10.63
CA SER A 24 11.39 7.09 12.09
C SER A 24 12.62 7.63 12.84
N GLU A 25 13.69 8.01 12.12
CA GLU A 25 14.89 8.62 12.68
C GLU A 25 14.82 10.15 12.71
N LEU A 26 13.78 10.73 12.10
CA LEU A 26 13.59 12.18 11.98
C LEU A 26 12.94 12.77 13.24
N SER A 27 13.01 14.10 13.38
CA SER A 27 12.22 14.79 14.41
C SER A 27 10.72 14.67 14.10
N PRO A 28 9.83 14.72 15.10
CA PRO A 28 8.40 14.49 14.89
C PRO A 28 7.76 15.40 13.82
N ALA A 29 8.21 16.66 13.73
CA ALA A 29 7.74 17.59 12.72
C ALA A 29 8.19 17.19 11.30
N LEU A 30 9.45 16.78 11.15
CA LEU A 30 10.00 16.35 9.86
C LEU A 30 9.43 15.01 9.42
N GLU A 31 9.22 14.08 10.35
CA GLU A 31 8.54 12.80 10.06
C GLU A 31 7.14 13.06 9.47
N ALA A 32 6.33 13.91 10.11
CA ALA A 32 4.98 14.23 9.63
C ALA A 32 5.00 14.84 8.22
N GLU A 33 5.90 15.79 7.98
CA GLU A 33 6.05 16.45 6.68
C GLU A 33 6.49 15.48 5.58
N VAL A 34 7.50 14.64 5.86
CA VAL A 34 7.99 13.63 4.91
C VAL A 34 6.92 12.58 4.61
N ARG A 35 6.19 12.07 5.61
CA ARG A 35 5.10 11.11 5.38
C ARG A 35 3.99 11.71 4.52
N LEU A 36 3.60 12.95 4.81
CA LEU A 36 2.60 13.64 4.01
C LEU A 36 3.08 13.79 2.56
N PHE A 37 4.34 14.18 2.37
CA PHE A 37 4.94 14.31 1.04
C PHE A 37 5.00 12.97 0.28
N LEU A 38 5.36 11.86 0.95
CA LEU A 38 5.45 10.53 0.35
C LEU A 38 4.08 10.01 -0.09
N TYR A 39 3.04 10.17 0.74
CA TYR A 39 1.74 9.56 0.50
C TYR A 39 0.69 10.50 -0.12
N GLN A 40 0.96 11.80 -0.26
CA GLN A 40 0.00 12.78 -0.82
C GLN A 40 -0.62 12.36 -2.16
N ARG A 41 0.16 11.68 -3.01
CA ARG A 41 -0.29 11.29 -4.36
C ARG A 41 -1.42 10.28 -4.27
N VAL A 42 -1.24 9.28 -3.41
CA VAL A 42 -2.18 8.17 -3.18
C VAL A 42 -3.43 8.65 -2.43
N LEU A 43 -3.27 9.58 -1.48
CA LEU A 43 -4.41 10.16 -0.77
C LEU A 43 -5.30 10.96 -1.72
N LYS A 44 -4.70 11.81 -2.57
CA LYS A 44 -5.43 12.65 -3.53
C LYS A 44 -6.18 11.84 -4.59
N SER A 45 -5.63 10.69 -4.99
CA SER A 45 -6.23 9.83 -6.01
C SER A 45 -7.40 8.99 -5.51
N THR A 46 -7.62 8.93 -4.20
CA THR A 46 -8.59 8.03 -3.60
C THR A 46 -9.85 8.81 -3.16
N PRO A 47 -11.02 8.56 -3.76
CA PRO A 47 -12.22 9.39 -3.56
C PRO A 47 -12.66 9.53 -2.11
N PHE A 48 -12.55 8.49 -1.28
CA PHE A 48 -13.00 8.58 0.12
C PHE A 48 -12.12 9.52 0.96
N PHE A 49 -10.82 9.66 0.66
CA PHE A 49 -9.96 10.60 1.38
C PHE A 49 -10.25 12.07 1.06
N GLN A 50 -10.95 12.33 -0.05
CA GLN A 50 -11.41 13.69 -0.37
C GLN A 50 -12.57 14.14 0.51
N VAL A 51 -13.26 13.19 1.16
CA VAL A 51 -14.44 13.45 1.99
C VAL A 51 -14.11 13.37 3.49
N ILE A 52 -13.03 12.68 3.88
CA ILE A 52 -12.62 12.61 5.28
C ILE A 52 -11.85 13.87 5.70
N GLY A 53 -12.07 14.33 6.94
CA GLY A 53 -11.40 15.51 7.48
C GLY A 53 -9.88 15.36 7.56
N THR A 54 -9.17 16.50 7.56
CA THR A 54 -7.70 16.58 7.60
C THR A 54 -7.08 15.75 8.73
N HIS A 55 -7.65 15.79 9.92
CA HIS A 55 -7.17 15.01 11.07
C HIS A 55 -7.24 13.48 10.81
N CYS A 56 -8.29 12.99 10.15
CA CYS A 56 -8.40 11.56 9.80
C CYS A 56 -7.34 11.20 8.75
N THR A 57 -7.14 12.05 7.74
CA THR A 57 -6.10 11.86 6.72
C THR A 57 -4.71 11.78 7.35
N GLU A 58 -4.35 12.71 8.24
CA GLU A 58 -3.08 12.70 8.97
C GLU A 58 -2.90 11.42 9.79
N ALA A 59 -3.96 10.97 10.48
CA ALA A 59 -3.93 9.74 11.26
C ALA A 59 -3.71 8.48 10.41
N VAL A 60 -4.24 8.46 9.18
CA VAL A 60 -4.00 7.37 8.23
C VAL A 60 -2.59 7.44 7.66
N VAL A 61 -2.14 8.62 7.23
CA VAL A 61 -0.78 8.86 6.71
C VAL A 61 0.30 8.43 7.68
N ALA A 62 0.11 8.70 8.98
CA ALA A 62 1.02 8.28 10.03
C ALA A 62 1.19 6.74 10.12
N ARG A 63 0.22 5.98 9.62
CA ARG A 63 0.20 4.50 9.70
C ARG A 63 0.56 3.82 8.37
N LEU A 64 0.63 4.56 7.27
CA LEU A 64 1.04 4.02 5.97
C LEU A 64 2.50 3.57 6.00
N ARG A 65 2.76 2.48 5.27
CA ARG A 65 4.08 1.88 5.09
C ARG A 65 4.19 1.36 3.67
N THR A 66 5.32 1.60 3.03
CA THR A 66 5.60 1.02 1.71
C THR A 66 6.06 -0.43 1.85
N VAL A 67 5.50 -1.31 1.04
CA VAL A 67 5.90 -2.72 0.93
C VAL A 67 6.16 -3.05 -0.54
N VAL A 68 7.14 -3.91 -0.81
CA VAL A 68 7.49 -4.34 -2.16
C VAL A 68 7.13 -5.80 -2.34
N TYR A 69 6.39 -6.07 -3.42
CA TYR A 69 6.04 -7.41 -3.88
C TYR A 69 6.65 -7.64 -5.27
N LEU A 70 6.96 -8.90 -5.58
CA LEU A 70 7.40 -9.32 -6.89
C LEU A 70 6.24 -9.82 -7.75
N SER A 71 6.49 -9.92 -9.06
CA SER A 71 5.59 -10.59 -9.97
C SER A 71 5.36 -12.04 -9.52
N GLY A 72 4.08 -12.41 -9.39
CA GLY A 72 3.65 -13.73 -8.90
C GLY A 72 3.45 -13.81 -7.38
N ASP A 73 3.80 -12.77 -6.61
CA ASP A 73 3.50 -12.75 -5.18
C ASP A 73 1.99 -12.51 -4.94
N PHE A 74 1.40 -13.30 -4.04
CA PHE A 74 0.03 -13.08 -3.58
C PHE A 74 0.00 -12.03 -2.48
N ILE A 75 -0.61 -10.87 -2.78
CA ILE A 75 -0.72 -9.74 -1.86
C ILE A 75 -1.87 -9.95 -0.86
N MET A 76 -3.03 -10.37 -1.35
CA MET A 76 -4.22 -10.70 -0.55
C MET A 76 -4.85 -11.99 -1.09
N ARG A 77 -5.50 -12.78 -0.22
CA ARG A 77 -6.22 -13.99 -0.61
C ARG A 77 -7.68 -13.88 -0.20
N ALA A 78 -8.57 -14.29 -1.11
CA ALA A 78 -10.00 -14.37 -0.84
C ALA A 78 -10.30 -15.39 0.27
N GLY A 79 -11.27 -15.08 1.13
CA GLY A 79 -11.66 -15.91 2.27
C GLY A 79 -10.79 -15.78 3.52
N GLU A 80 -9.63 -15.09 3.43
CA GLU A 80 -8.84 -14.72 4.61
C GLU A 80 -9.42 -13.49 5.29
N TRP A 81 -9.28 -13.45 6.61
CA TRP A 81 -9.54 -12.22 7.38
C TRP A 81 -8.48 -11.19 7.03
N GLY A 82 -8.92 -10.00 6.64
CA GLY A 82 -8.06 -8.86 6.39
C GLY A 82 -8.35 -7.77 7.40
N GLU A 83 -7.30 -7.14 7.92
CA GLU A 83 -7.41 -5.95 8.78
C GLU A 83 -6.71 -4.73 8.14
N TRP A 84 -6.34 -4.85 6.86
CA TRP A 84 -5.59 -3.83 6.14
C TRP A 84 -6.08 -3.70 4.70
N MET A 85 -6.00 -2.46 4.22
CA MET A 85 -6.12 -2.09 2.81
C MET A 85 -4.74 -1.71 2.27
N ALA A 86 -4.58 -1.70 0.95
CA ALA A 86 -3.37 -1.18 0.32
C ALA A 86 -3.66 -0.34 -0.92
N PHE A 87 -2.67 0.45 -1.27
CA PHE A 87 -2.66 1.29 -2.46
C PHE A 87 -1.56 0.83 -3.40
N VAL A 88 -1.85 0.84 -4.69
CA VAL A 88 -0.87 0.56 -5.73
C VAL A 88 -0.05 1.82 -5.97
N GLY A 89 1.09 1.93 -5.28
CA GLY A 89 2.01 3.05 -5.41
C GLY A 89 2.72 3.07 -6.77
N ARG A 90 3.24 1.92 -7.21
CA ARG A 90 3.94 1.73 -8.49
C ARG A 90 3.74 0.30 -8.99
N GLY A 91 3.53 0.14 -10.30
CA GLY A 91 3.30 -1.16 -10.92
C GLY A 91 1.82 -1.51 -11.05
N THR A 92 1.53 -2.80 -11.23
CA THR A 92 0.19 -3.32 -11.46
C THR A 92 -0.05 -4.54 -10.58
N VAL A 93 -1.30 -4.72 -10.16
CA VAL A 93 -1.78 -5.87 -9.38
C VAL A 93 -2.91 -6.50 -10.16
N GLU A 94 -2.95 -7.82 -10.21
CA GLU A 94 -4.02 -8.56 -10.87
C GLU A 94 -4.90 -9.25 -9.83
N LEU A 95 -6.21 -9.02 -9.95
CA LEU A 95 -7.22 -9.79 -9.26
C LEU A 95 -7.48 -11.07 -10.07
N VAL A 96 -7.33 -12.22 -9.42
CA VAL A 96 -7.53 -13.53 -10.02
C VAL A 96 -8.58 -14.33 -9.28
N ASP A 97 -9.23 -15.28 -9.97
CA ASP A 97 -10.13 -16.24 -9.34
C ASP A 97 -9.36 -17.37 -8.62
N ARG A 98 -10.09 -18.41 -8.16
CA ARG A 98 -9.48 -19.56 -7.47
C ARG A 98 -8.61 -20.42 -8.38
N ASP A 99 -8.85 -20.39 -9.68
CA ASP A 99 -8.13 -21.14 -10.70
C ASP A 99 -7.01 -20.29 -11.35
N LEU A 100 -6.71 -19.12 -10.77
CA LEU A 100 -5.73 -18.14 -11.23
C LEU A 100 -6.06 -17.51 -12.59
N ASN A 101 -7.34 -17.49 -12.99
CA ASN A 101 -7.75 -16.74 -14.17
C ASN A 101 -7.85 -15.25 -13.84
N PRO A 102 -7.34 -14.37 -14.71
CA PRO A 102 -7.37 -12.93 -14.48
C PRO A 102 -8.80 -12.40 -14.58
N LEU A 103 -9.23 -11.66 -13.54
CA LEU A 103 -10.53 -11.01 -13.48
C LEU A 103 -10.42 -9.51 -13.75
N ARG A 104 -9.40 -8.86 -13.18
CA ARG A 104 -9.21 -7.41 -13.26
C ARG A 104 -7.78 -7.00 -13.00
N GLU A 105 -7.27 -6.06 -13.77
CA GLU A 105 -5.98 -5.40 -13.50
C GLU A 105 -6.18 -4.06 -12.79
N LEU A 106 -5.35 -3.79 -11.78
CA LEU A 106 -5.34 -2.58 -10.97
C LEU A 106 -3.95 -1.93 -11.07
N GLY A 107 -3.89 -0.79 -11.75
CA GLY A 107 -2.65 -0.03 -11.92
C GLY A 107 -2.41 1.01 -10.82
N GLU A 108 -1.39 1.85 -11.02
CA GLU A 108 -1.04 2.92 -10.11
C GLU A 108 -2.25 3.77 -9.69
N ASN A 109 -2.27 4.16 -8.42
CA ASN A 109 -3.35 4.94 -7.78
C ASN A 109 -4.65 4.17 -7.53
N SER A 110 -4.71 2.88 -7.87
CA SER A 110 -5.79 1.99 -7.41
C SER A 110 -5.58 1.59 -5.94
N TYR A 111 -6.64 1.10 -5.30
CA TYR A 111 -6.60 0.56 -3.95
C TYR A 111 -7.35 -0.78 -3.89
N ILE A 112 -7.03 -1.58 -2.87
CA ILE A 112 -7.63 -2.90 -2.61
C ILE A 112 -7.86 -3.09 -1.11
N GLY A 113 -8.84 -3.93 -0.77
CA GLY A 113 -9.10 -4.33 0.61
C GLY A 113 -9.81 -3.26 1.44
N GLU A 114 -10.44 -2.28 0.79
CA GLU A 114 -11.28 -1.26 1.43
C GLU A 114 -12.47 -1.88 2.19
N GLU A 115 -13.01 -2.99 1.69
CA GLU A 115 -14.11 -3.72 2.34
C GLU A 115 -13.71 -4.21 3.74
N ALA A 116 -12.43 -4.54 3.94
CA ALA A 116 -11.89 -4.97 5.22
C ALA A 116 -11.86 -3.84 6.27
N LEU A 117 -11.79 -2.58 5.84
CA LEU A 117 -11.86 -1.42 6.74
C LEU A 117 -13.30 -0.97 7.01
N LEU A 118 -14.21 -1.24 6.07
CA LEU A 118 -15.61 -0.81 6.14
C LEU A 118 -16.55 -1.85 6.76
N GLY A 119 -16.11 -3.11 6.94
CA GLY A 119 -16.93 -4.15 7.53
C GLY A 119 -16.16 -5.34 8.13
N VAL A 120 -16.77 -5.98 9.14
CA VAL A 120 -16.29 -7.22 9.78
C VAL A 120 -16.66 -8.42 8.89
N GLN A 121 -16.18 -8.46 7.65
CA GLN A 121 -16.46 -9.55 6.70
C GLN A 121 -15.19 -10.10 6.07
N LYS A 122 -15.22 -11.39 5.70
CA LYS A 122 -14.11 -12.05 4.98
C LYS A 122 -13.90 -11.42 3.61
N ARG A 123 -12.64 -11.30 3.18
CA ARG A 123 -12.27 -10.82 1.84
C ARG A 123 -13.03 -11.61 0.77
N ARG A 124 -13.71 -10.93 -0.14
CA ARG A 124 -14.41 -11.53 -1.29
C ARG A 124 -13.51 -11.62 -2.52
#